data_AF-A0A4Q0U9W8-F1
#
_entry.id   AF-A0A4Q0U9W8-F1
#
_cell.length_a   1.000
_cell.length_b   1.000
_cell.length_c   1.000
_cell.angle_alpha   90.00
_cell.angle_beta   90.00
_cell.angle_gamma   90.00
#
_symmetry.space_group_name_H-M   'P 1'
#
loop_
_entity.id
_entity.type
_entity.pdbx_description
1 polymer ?
#
loop_
_entity_poly.entity_id
_entity_poly.type
_entity_poly.pdbx_seq_one_letter_code
_entity_poly.pdbx_strand_id
1 'polypeptide(L)'
;MHYNLKHTISLAALLMAIATCFNPSAHAVAPFPYPIVPDTIATLTGRADYYVTHFWDKADMKRIFSNRQNVKDALGDYFAMMPHAQRDIATQSIESLLGRLSKQPKDLAFMAEAAQSMIYSDTAVFWSDELMLPFAVAAAKNKKVDEGTRLRMQRIASILQNNQPGRSAPNPEMTLLDGTKANVYTPDDNLTYQVLFFNDPECTECNMARVKLDADYLTSRLINAGIVKIISIYPGEMDDEFKRTADRFPKTWDIGANPDVDLIYDLRTQPCFYLLTGQGYIVDKNIPVDNILAIFSRLRNLKAAQGVSTEPYKAPEVPSDDADANANQN
;
A
#
# COMPACT_ATOMS: atom_id res chain seq x y z
N MET A 1 36.28 -66.13 15.55
CA MET A 1 36.72 -65.14 14.55
C MET A 1 36.09 -63.81 14.92
N HIS A 2 36.92 -62.78 15.12
CA HIS A 2 36.61 -61.51 15.77
C HIS A 2 35.31 -60.82 15.33
N TYR A 3 34.58 -60.23 16.28
CA TYR A 3 33.94 -58.93 16.06
C TYR A 3 33.90 -58.12 17.36
N ASN A 4 34.75 -57.09 17.41
CA ASN A 4 34.54 -55.87 18.17
C ASN A 4 34.61 -54.75 17.12
N LEU A 5 33.72 -53.77 17.22
CA LEU A 5 34.04 -52.35 17.42
C LEU A 5 32.94 -51.44 16.83
N LYS A 6 32.43 -50.56 17.69
CA LYS A 6 31.68 -49.36 17.33
C LYS A 6 32.58 -48.42 16.54
N HIS A 7 32.10 -47.82 15.45
CA HIS A 7 32.36 -46.41 15.11
C HIS A 7 31.41 -45.90 14.01
N THR A 8 30.57 -44.96 14.43
CA THR A 8 30.11 -43.73 13.78
C THR A 8 30.56 -43.38 12.34
N ILE A 9 29.63 -42.71 11.65
CA ILE A 9 29.74 -41.79 10.50
C ILE A 9 29.32 -42.38 9.15
N SER A 10 28.12 -42.01 8.66
CA SER A 10 28.01 -41.10 7.51
C SER A 10 26.58 -40.61 7.31
N LEU A 11 26.37 -39.39 7.78
CA LEU A 11 25.22 -38.53 7.50
C LEU A 11 25.39 -37.96 6.08
N ALA A 12 25.07 -38.74 5.04
CA ALA A 12 25.19 -38.30 3.65
C ALA A 12 24.25 -39.09 2.72
N ALA A 13 22.94 -39.02 2.95
CA ALA A 13 21.95 -39.55 2.01
C ALA A 13 20.56 -38.94 2.22
N LEU A 14 20.43 -37.61 2.19
CA LEU A 14 19.11 -36.96 2.08
C LEU A 14 19.21 -35.55 1.52
N LEU A 15 19.77 -35.40 0.31
CA LEU A 15 19.81 -34.09 -0.39
C LEU A 15 19.85 -34.29 -1.92
N MET A 16 18.97 -35.13 -2.45
CA MET A 16 18.73 -35.24 -3.89
C MET A 16 17.26 -35.54 -4.13
N ALA A 17 16.43 -34.49 -4.23
CA ALA A 17 15.19 -34.46 -5.02
C ALA A 17 14.39 -33.15 -4.81
N ILE A 18 14.97 -31.96 -5.04
CA ILE A 18 14.20 -30.78 -5.46
C ILE A 18 15.09 -29.96 -6.40
N ALA A 19 15.13 -30.37 -7.67
CA ALA A 19 15.80 -29.60 -8.72
C ALA A 19 15.11 -29.82 -10.07
N THR A 20 13.78 -29.61 -10.15
CA THR A 20 13.06 -29.58 -11.42
C THR A 20 11.80 -28.72 -11.35
N CYS A 21 11.98 -27.40 -11.22
CA CYS A 21 11.13 -26.40 -11.87
C CYS A 21 11.81 -25.02 -11.88
N PHE A 22 13.06 -24.96 -12.35
CA PHE A 22 13.53 -23.77 -13.05
C PHE A 22 13.35 -24.07 -14.53
N ASN A 23 12.27 -23.58 -15.13
CA ASN A 23 12.31 -23.30 -16.56
C ASN A 23 13.34 -22.18 -16.69
N PRO A 24 14.50 -22.41 -17.33
CA PRO A 24 15.31 -21.28 -17.73
C PRO A 24 14.49 -20.58 -18.80
N SER A 25 13.85 -19.47 -18.44
CA SER A 25 13.41 -18.51 -19.44
C SER A 25 14.60 -18.33 -20.37
N ALA A 26 14.43 -18.70 -21.64
CA ALA A 26 15.43 -18.42 -22.67
C ALA A 26 15.84 -16.97 -22.47
N HIS A 27 17.11 -16.71 -22.12
CA HIS A 27 17.54 -15.36 -21.81
C HIS A 27 17.20 -14.51 -23.03
N ALA A 28 16.21 -13.63 -22.88
CA ALA A 28 15.77 -12.77 -23.95
C ALA A 28 17.00 -11.99 -24.43
N VAL A 29 17.23 -11.96 -25.74
CA VAL A 29 18.36 -11.20 -26.30
C VAL A 29 18.11 -9.74 -25.98
N ALA A 30 18.94 -9.16 -25.10
CA ALA A 30 18.82 -7.77 -24.70
C ALA A 30 18.77 -6.87 -25.95
N PRO A 31 17.77 -5.99 -26.10
CA PRO A 31 17.58 -5.19 -27.31
C PRO A 31 18.71 -4.16 -27.56
N PHE A 32 19.55 -3.92 -26.55
CA PHE A 32 20.73 -3.08 -26.59
C PHE A 32 21.67 -3.47 -25.42
N PRO A 33 22.96 -3.07 -25.45
CA PRO A 33 23.87 -3.32 -24.33
C PRO A 33 23.47 -2.51 -23.10
N TYR A 34 23.26 -3.17 -21.96
CA TYR A 34 22.97 -2.53 -20.67
C TYR A 34 24.18 -1.80 -20.09
N PRO A 35 23.96 -0.85 -19.18
CA PRO A 35 25.05 -0.12 -18.53
C PRO A 35 25.94 -1.07 -17.72
N ILE A 36 27.25 -0.87 -17.83
CA ILE A 36 28.24 -1.51 -16.96
C ILE A 36 28.51 -0.52 -15.84
N VAL A 37 28.15 -0.91 -14.61
CA VAL A 37 28.36 -0.08 -13.43
C VAL A 37 29.85 -0.07 -13.07
N PRO A 38 30.50 1.09 -12.92
CA PRO A 38 31.92 1.15 -12.53
C PRO A 38 32.19 0.45 -11.20
N ASP A 39 33.30 -0.28 -11.13
CA ASP A 39 33.74 -0.99 -9.90
C ASP A 39 34.05 -0.03 -8.74
N THR A 40 34.26 1.26 -9.04
CA THR A 40 34.43 2.32 -8.04
C THR A 40 33.17 2.60 -7.24
N ILE A 41 31.98 2.18 -7.71
CA ILE A 41 30.71 2.35 -7.01
C ILE A 41 30.44 1.08 -6.18
N ALA A 42 30.70 1.18 -4.88
CA ALA A 42 30.63 0.04 -3.97
C ALA A 42 29.24 -0.24 -3.39
N THR A 43 28.45 0.81 -3.12
CA THR A 43 27.14 0.67 -2.45
C THR A 43 26.07 0.14 -3.41
N LEU A 44 25.20 -0.75 -2.95
CA LEU A 44 24.06 -1.23 -3.75
C LEU A 44 23.22 -0.08 -4.32
N THR A 45 22.88 0.92 -3.49
CA THR A 45 22.09 2.08 -3.93
C THR A 45 22.79 2.88 -5.02
N GLY A 46 24.05 3.30 -4.81
CA GLY A 46 24.79 4.01 -5.86
C GLY A 46 24.96 3.20 -7.16
N ARG A 47 25.06 1.87 -7.06
CA ARG A 47 25.11 0.99 -8.24
C ARG A 47 23.77 0.94 -8.97
N ALA A 48 22.66 0.87 -8.23
CA ALA A 48 21.32 0.93 -8.77
C ALA A 48 21.03 2.30 -9.40
N ASP A 49 21.41 3.40 -8.75
CA ASP A 49 21.29 4.76 -9.25
C ASP A 49 21.98 4.93 -10.60
N TYR A 50 23.24 4.48 -10.70
CA TYR A 50 23.97 4.48 -11.95
C TYR A 50 23.27 3.64 -13.01
N TYR A 51 22.86 2.42 -12.64
CA TYR A 51 22.21 1.50 -13.56
C TYR A 51 20.93 2.08 -14.14
N VAL A 52 20.00 2.57 -13.31
CA VAL A 52 18.73 3.12 -13.79
C VAL A 52 18.94 4.42 -14.56
N THR A 53 19.88 5.27 -14.15
CA THR A 53 20.18 6.54 -14.85
C THR A 53 20.67 6.29 -16.27
N HIS A 54 21.55 5.31 -16.45
CA HIS A 54 22.20 5.02 -17.73
C HIS A 54 21.55 3.87 -18.51
N PHE A 55 20.45 3.30 -18.02
CA PHE A 55 19.84 2.08 -18.58
C PHE A 55 19.56 2.23 -20.07
N TRP A 56 18.94 3.33 -20.45
CA TRP A 56 18.46 3.56 -21.80
C TRP A 56 19.48 4.27 -22.72
N ASP A 57 20.69 4.58 -22.26
CA ASP A 57 21.64 5.44 -22.99
C ASP A 57 22.04 4.87 -24.36
N LYS A 58 22.28 3.56 -24.41
CA LYS A 58 22.67 2.85 -25.63
C LYS A 58 21.48 2.40 -26.49
N ALA A 59 20.25 2.64 -26.04
CA ALA A 59 19.05 2.25 -26.76
C ALA A 59 18.77 3.23 -27.92
N ASP A 60 18.75 2.72 -29.15
CA ASP A 60 18.25 3.49 -30.30
C ASP A 60 16.72 3.56 -30.25
N MET A 61 16.21 4.62 -29.62
CA MET A 61 14.78 4.84 -29.39
C MET A 61 13.92 4.83 -30.67
N LYS A 62 14.51 4.99 -31.86
CA LYS A 62 13.77 4.92 -33.13
C LYS A 62 13.62 3.49 -33.66
N ARG A 63 14.49 2.56 -33.23
CA ARG A 63 14.58 1.20 -33.76
C ARG A 63 14.22 0.12 -32.76
N ILE A 64 14.38 0.37 -31.45
CA ILE A 64 14.17 -0.65 -30.40
C ILE A 64 12.75 -1.22 -30.42
N PHE A 65 11.75 -0.42 -30.79
CA PHE A 65 10.34 -0.81 -30.84
C PHE A 65 9.99 -1.73 -32.02
N SER A 66 10.93 -2.04 -32.91
CA SER A 66 10.74 -3.07 -33.94
C SER A 66 10.50 -4.46 -33.35
N ASN A 67 11.00 -4.72 -32.13
CA ASN A 67 10.64 -5.88 -31.34
C ASN A 67 10.13 -5.42 -29.96
N ARG A 68 8.81 -5.27 -29.86
CA ARG A 68 8.14 -4.84 -28.64
C ARG A 68 8.33 -5.81 -27.47
N GLN A 69 8.42 -7.11 -27.71
CA GLN A 69 8.62 -8.06 -26.62
C GLN A 69 9.97 -7.82 -25.93
N ASN A 70 11.05 -7.67 -26.69
CA ASN A 70 12.36 -7.38 -26.10
C ASN A 70 12.39 -6.04 -25.35
N VAL A 71 11.62 -5.04 -25.78
CA VAL A 71 11.49 -3.78 -25.04
C VAL A 71 10.73 -3.98 -23.72
N LYS A 72 9.68 -4.82 -23.69
CA LYS A 72 8.99 -5.18 -22.43
C LYS A 72 9.97 -5.87 -21.49
N ASP A 73 10.72 -6.85 -21.98
CA ASP A 73 11.69 -7.57 -21.15
C ASP A 73 12.72 -6.61 -20.56
N ALA A 74 13.27 -5.70 -21.38
CA ALA A 74 14.17 -4.65 -20.90
C ALA A 74 13.51 -3.67 -19.92
N LEU A 75 12.23 -3.33 -20.10
CA LEU A 75 11.50 -2.52 -19.14
C LEU A 75 11.32 -3.25 -17.79
N GLY A 76 11.16 -4.57 -17.81
CA GLY A 76 11.16 -5.42 -16.61
C GLY A 76 12.51 -5.36 -15.88
N ASP A 77 13.61 -5.53 -16.60
CA ASP A 77 14.98 -5.43 -16.04
C ASP A 77 15.27 -4.04 -15.48
N TYR A 78 14.75 -3.00 -16.12
CA TYR A 78 14.81 -1.62 -15.64
C TYR A 78 14.04 -1.45 -14.31
N PHE A 79 12.80 -1.95 -14.23
CA PHE A 79 11.99 -1.88 -13.02
C PHE A 79 12.53 -2.73 -11.87
N ALA A 80 13.17 -3.85 -12.16
CA ALA A 80 13.77 -4.71 -11.13
C ALA A 80 14.83 -3.98 -10.28
N MET A 81 15.51 -2.98 -10.85
CA MET A 81 16.52 -2.18 -10.14
C MET A 81 15.95 -0.93 -9.43
N MET A 82 14.72 -0.52 -9.75
CA MET A 82 14.11 0.69 -9.18
C MET A 82 13.97 0.67 -7.65
N PRO A 83 13.57 -0.44 -7.00
CA PRO A 83 13.47 -0.49 -5.53
C PRO A 83 14.80 -0.29 -4.80
N HIS A 84 15.92 -0.42 -5.51
CA HIS A 84 17.26 -0.28 -4.94
C HIS A 84 17.88 1.10 -5.19
N ALA A 85 17.30 1.90 -6.09
CA ALA A 85 17.74 3.26 -6.39
C ALA A 85 17.12 4.26 -5.40
N GLN A 86 17.74 5.44 -5.29
CA GLN A 86 17.12 6.57 -4.62
C GLN A 86 15.87 7.00 -5.38
N ARG A 87 14.82 7.33 -4.64
CA ARG A 87 13.51 7.75 -5.18
C ARG A 87 13.64 8.84 -6.25
N ASP A 88 14.35 9.92 -5.95
CA ASP A 88 14.48 11.05 -6.88
C ASP A 88 15.23 10.66 -8.16
N ILE A 89 16.20 9.75 -8.07
CA ILE A 89 16.95 9.24 -9.23
C ILE A 89 16.05 8.33 -10.08
N ALA A 90 15.27 7.45 -9.47
CA ALA A 90 14.29 6.62 -10.16
C ALA A 90 13.27 7.47 -10.94
N THR A 91 12.72 8.52 -10.30
CA THR A 91 11.81 9.47 -10.92
C THR A 91 12.47 10.20 -12.09
N GLN A 92 13.65 10.78 -11.89
CA GLN A 92 14.38 11.50 -12.95
C GLN A 92 14.72 10.60 -14.15
N SER A 93 15.08 9.34 -13.90
CA SER A 93 15.37 8.40 -14.99
C SER A 93 14.13 8.10 -15.84
N ILE A 94 12.96 7.91 -15.20
CA ILE A 94 11.69 7.74 -15.92
C ILE A 94 11.35 9.00 -16.72
N GLU A 95 11.50 10.19 -16.14
CA GLU A 95 11.24 11.45 -16.84
C GLU A 95 12.15 11.63 -18.07
N SER A 96 13.44 11.28 -17.94
CA SER A 96 14.40 11.28 -19.05
C SER A 96 13.98 10.33 -20.17
N LEU A 97 13.58 9.10 -19.83
CA LEU A 97 13.02 8.14 -20.78
C LEU A 97 11.79 8.69 -21.51
N LEU A 98 10.81 9.20 -20.76
CA LEU A 98 9.57 9.74 -21.31
C LEU A 98 9.81 10.98 -22.19
N GLY A 99 10.79 11.82 -21.83
CA GLY A 99 11.24 12.94 -22.64
C GLY A 99 11.68 12.50 -24.04
N ARG A 100 12.44 11.41 -24.13
CA ARG A 100 12.90 10.80 -25.41
C ARG A 100 11.76 10.22 -26.25
N LEU A 101 10.65 9.85 -25.61
CA LEU A 101 9.46 9.28 -26.26
C LEU A 101 8.36 10.32 -26.57
N SER A 102 8.50 11.56 -26.11
CA SER A 102 7.47 12.61 -26.24
C SER A 102 6.99 12.86 -27.68
N LYS A 103 7.86 12.68 -28.67
CA LYS A 103 7.55 12.83 -30.11
C LYS A 103 7.19 11.51 -30.80
N GLN A 104 7.07 10.41 -30.06
CA GLN A 104 6.82 9.06 -30.54
C GLN A 104 5.55 8.49 -29.89
N PRO A 105 4.35 8.98 -30.27
CA PRO A 105 3.11 8.71 -29.52
C PRO A 105 2.75 7.22 -29.44
N LYS A 106 3.00 6.43 -30.48
CA LYS A 106 2.72 4.99 -30.49
C LYS A 106 3.62 4.21 -29.52
N ASP A 107 4.86 4.65 -29.37
CA ASP A 107 5.84 3.99 -28.50
C ASP A 107 5.69 4.46 -27.06
N LEU A 108 5.35 5.74 -26.85
CA LEU A 108 4.92 6.25 -25.54
C LEU A 108 3.68 5.51 -25.02
N ALA A 109 2.66 5.33 -25.86
CA ALA A 109 1.46 4.57 -25.51
C ALA A 109 1.83 3.15 -25.09
N PHE A 110 2.60 2.44 -25.93
CA PHE A 110 3.08 1.10 -25.64
C PHE A 110 3.87 1.01 -24.32
N MET A 111 4.77 1.95 -24.05
CA MET A 111 5.54 1.97 -22.80
C MET A 111 4.65 2.21 -21.57
N ALA A 112 3.64 3.08 -21.68
CA ALA A 112 2.69 3.32 -20.60
C ALA A 112 1.81 2.09 -20.32
N GLU A 113 1.39 1.36 -21.35
CA GLU A 113 0.68 0.09 -21.21
C GLU A 113 1.54 -1.02 -20.62
N ALA A 114 2.79 -1.11 -21.07
CA ALA A 114 3.75 -2.07 -20.53
C ALA A 114 4.02 -1.78 -19.04
N ALA A 115 4.26 -0.50 -18.69
CA ALA A 115 4.37 -0.08 -17.30
C ALA A 115 3.11 -0.44 -16.50
N GLN A 116 1.91 -0.11 -17.00
CA GLN A 116 0.67 -0.48 -16.31
C GLN A 116 0.61 -1.98 -16.02
N SER A 117 0.92 -2.82 -17.02
CA SER A 117 0.88 -4.28 -16.86
C SER A 117 1.90 -4.83 -15.85
N MET A 118 3.02 -4.13 -15.66
CA MET A 118 4.11 -4.59 -14.80
C MET A 118 4.02 -4.06 -13.38
N ILE A 119 3.52 -2.83 -13.21
CA ILE A 119 3.60 -2.12 -11.94
C ILE A 119 2.28 -1.53 -11.41
N TYR A 120 1.16 -1.79 -12.08
CA TYR A 120 -0.14 -1.23 -11.68
C TYR A 120 -1.30 -2.21 -11.69
N SER A 121 -1.39 -3.13 -12.67
CA SER A 121 -2.53 -4.06 -12.80
C SER A 121 -2.55 -5.16 -11.73
N ASP A 122 -3.64 -5.93 -11.72
CA ASP A 122 -3.80 -7.19 -10.98
C ASP A 122 -2.69 -8.22 -11.24
N THR A 123 -2.13 -8.17 -12.43
CA THR A 123 -1.04 -9.02 -12.95
C THR A 123 0.34 -8.40 -12.77
N ALA A 124 0.44 -7.26 -12.08
CA ALA A 124 1.70 -6.58 -11.83
C ALA A 124 2.68 -7.48 -11.07
N VAL A 125 3.97 -7.34 -11.41
CA VAL A 125 5.07 -7.99 -10.69
C VAL A 125 5.20 -7.41 -9.28
N PHE A 126 4.98 -6.10 -9.14
CA PHE A 126 4.88 -5.39 -7.87
C PHE A 126 4.13 -4.07 -8.10
N TRP A 127 3.42 -3.53 -7.13
CA TRP A 127 2.76 -2.23 -7.31
C TRP A 127 3.66 -1.05 -6.98
N SER A 128 3.65 -0.03 -7.84
CA SER A 128 4.29 1.26 -7.54
C SER A 128 3.58 2.43 -8.21
N ASP A 129 2.88 3.22 -7.40
CA ASP A 129 2.20 4.44 -7.84
C ASP A 129 3.18 5.48 -8.35
N GLU A 130 4.32 5.62 -7.67
CA GLU A 130 5.35 6.60 -7.97
C GLU A 130 6.03 6.32 -9.31
N LEU A 131 6.28 5.04 -9.61
CA LEU A 131 6.85 4.66 -10.90
C LEU A 131 5.79 4.71 -12.02
N MET A 132 4.52 4.37 -11.73
CA MET A 132 3.46 4.37 -12.75
C MET A 132 3.00 5.78 -13.13
N LEU A 133 2.91 6.69 -12.17
CA LEU A 133 2.32 8.01 -12.36
C LEU A 133 2.96 8.81 -13.52
N PRO A 134 4.30 8.90 -13.67
CA PRO A 134 4.91 9.61 -14.79
C PRO A 134 4.51 9.05 -16.17
N PHE A 135 4.44 7.71 -16.32
CA PHE A 135 4.01 7.08 -17.57
C PHE A 135 2.56 7.43 -17.90
N ALA A 136 1.66 7.32 -16.91
CA ALA A 136 0.25 7.65 -17.06
C ALA A 136 0.07 9.13 -17.46
N VAL A 137 0.76 10.05 -16.77
CA VAL A 137 0.70 11.48 -17.06
C VAL A 137 1.23 11.80 -18.47
N ALA A 138 2.36 11.22 -18.87
CA ALA A 138 2.95 11.48 -20.19
C ALA A 138 2.04 11.01 -21.32
N ALA A 139 1.49 9.80 -21.22
CA ALA A 139 0.55 9.27 -22.21
C ALA A 139 -0.78 10.06 -22.24
N ALA A 140 -1.32 10.42 -21.08
CA ALA A 140 -2.56 11.19 -20.96
C ALA A 140 -2.45 12.59 -21.58
N LYS A 141 -1.31 13.27 -21.39
CA LYS A 141 -1.09 14.63 -21.92
C LYS A 141 -0.79 14.67 -23.42
N ASN A 142 -0.38 13.55 -24.02
CA ASN A 142 -0.02 13.52 -25.43
C ASN A 142 -1.26 13.33 -26.32
N LYS A 143 -1.73 14.43 -26.94
CA LYS A 143 -2.92 14.43 -27.81
C LYS A 143 -2.81 13.51 -29.05
N LYS A 144 -1.60 13.04 -29.40
CA LYS A 144 -1.36 12.12 -30.52
C LYS A 144 -1.35 10.65 -30.12
N VAL A 145 -1.37 10.34 -28.82
CA VAL A 145 -1.69 8.99 -28.32
C VAL A 145 -3.15 8.69 -28.66
N ASP A 146 -3.43 7.43 -29.01
CA ASP A 146 -4.79 6.99 -29.32
C ASP A 146 -5.74 7.27 -28.15
N GLU A 147 -7.00 7.52 -28.46
CA GLU A 147 -7.96 8.00 -27.48
C GLU A 147 -8.21 7.00 -26.34
N GLY A 148 -8.30 5.70 -26.65
CA GLY A 148 -8.54 4.66 -25.65
C GLY A 148 -7.41 4.60 -24.62
N THR A 149 -6.16 4.54 -25.06
CA THR A 149 -4.99 4.59 -24.17
C THR A 149 -4.92 5.91 -23.42
N ARG A 150 -5.14 7.04 -24.10
CA ARG A 150 -5.08 8.36 -23.47
C ARG A 150 -6.10 8.50 -22.33
N LEU A 151 -7.35 8.11 -22.55
CA LEU A 151 -8.41 8.19 -21.54
C LEU A 151 -8.16 7.24 -20.36
N ARG A 152 -7.69 6.02 -20.62
CA ARG A 152 -7.30 5.08 -19.56
C ARG A 152 -6.15 5.63 -18.72
N MET A 153 -5.11 6.15 -19.36
CA MET A 153 -3.95 6.73 -18.67
C MET A 153 -4.32 8.01 -17.91
N GLN A 154 -5.26 8.80 -18.43
CA GLN A 154 -5.83 9.95 -17.73
C GLN A 154 -6.55 9.51 -16.44
N ARG A 155 -7.35 8.43 -16.50
CA ARG A 155 -8.01 7.86 -15.32
C ARG A 155 -7.00 7.40 -14.28
N ILE A 156 -6.01 6.60 -14.68
CA ILE A 156 -4.94 6.12 -13.78
C ILE A 156 -4.20 7.29 -13.15
N ALA A 157 -3.79 8.29 -13.94
CA ALA A 157 -3.11 9.47 -13.43
C ALA A 157 -3.96 10.24 -12.42
N SER A 158 -5.26 10.44 -12.69
CA SER A 158 -6.19 11.11 -11.79
C SER A 158 -6.32 10.37 -10.45
N ILE A 159 -6.54 9.06 -10.49
CA ILE A 159 -6.61 8.22 -9.28
C ILE A 159 -5.30 8.31 -8.49
N LEU A 160 -4.16 8.08 -9.15
CA LEU A 160 -2.85 8.07 -8.48
C LEU A 160 -2.45 9.43 -7.89
N GLN A 161 -2.86 10.55 -8.49
CA GLN A 161 -2.56 11.89 -7.97
C GLN A 161 -3.41 12.24 -6.75
N ASN A 162 -4.67 11.80 -6.73
CA ASN A 162 -5.63 12.18 -5.69
C ASN A 162 -5.60 11.22 -4.50
N ASN A 163 -4.99 10.05 -4.62
CA ASN A 163 -4.96 9.01 -3.57
C ASN A 163 -3.56 8.81 -2.96
N GLN A 164 -2.74 9.87 -2.88
CA GLN A 164 -1.39 9.78 -2.29
C GLN A 164 -1.44 10.02 -0.77
N PRO A 165 -0.66 9.28 0.03
CA PRO A 165 -0.42 9.62 1.43
C PRO A 165 -0.01 11.10 1.58
N GLY A 166 -0.56 11.77 2.61
CA GLY A 166 -0.39 13.19 2.88
C GLY A 166 -1.35 14.12 2.13
N ARG A 167 -2.09 13.65 1.12
CA ARG A 167 -3.14 14.43 0.43
C ARG A 167 -4.47 14.30 1.16
N SER A 168 -5.35 15.28 0.96
CA SER A 168 -6.77 15.14 1.32
C SER A 168 -7.39 14.05 0.46
N ALA A 169 -8.07 13.08 1.08
CA ALA A 169 -8.78 12.03 0.36
C ALA A 169 -9.92 12.63 -0.48
N PRO A 170 -10.20 12.11 -1.69
CA PRO A 170 -11.40 12.47 -2.44
C PRO A 170 -12.65 12.26 -1.59
N ASN A 171 -13.61 13.17 -1.61
CA ASN A 171 -14.79 13.03 -0.75
C ASN A 171 -16.09 13.05 -1.56
N PRO A 172 -16.34 12.02 -2.40
CA PRO A 172 -17.58 11.94 -3.15
C PRO A 172 -18.76 11.67 -2.21
N GLU A 173 -19.97 11.89 -2.70
CA GLU A 173 -21.17 11.44 -2.01
C GLU A 173 -21.34 9.93 -2.11
N MET A 174 -21.96 9.32 -1.11
CA MET A 174 -22.45 7.95 -1.10
C MET A 174 -23.93 7.95 -0.71
N THR A 175 -24.65 6.93 -1.16
CA THR A 175 -26.03 6.68 -0.73
C THR A 175 -25.98 5.87 0.55
N LEU A 176 -26.62 6.34 1.62
CA LEU A 176 -26.77 5.62 2.88
C LEU A 176 -27.92 4.61 2.81
N LEU A 177 -28.02 3.72 3.80
CA LEU A 177 -29.03 2.65 3.85
C LEU A 177 -30.48 3.18 3.84
N ASP A 178 -30.71 4.38 4.39
CA ASP A 178 -32.01 5.05 4.39
C ASP A 178 -32.32 5.80 3.06
N GLY A 179 -31.40 5.75 2.09
CA GLY A 179 -31.51 6.40 0.80
C GLY A 179 -31.02 7.85 0.78
N THR A 180 -30.64 8.43 1.92
CA THR A 180 -30.07 9.78 1.96
C THR A 180 -28.65 9.79 1.35
N LYS A 181 -28.19 10.98 0.97
CA LYS A 181 -26.84 11.19 0.43
C LYS A 181 -25.98 11.86 1.50
N ALA A 182 -24.76 11.38 1.65
CA ALA A 182 -23.75 11.98 2.51
C ALA A 182 -22.38 11.84 1.87
N ASN A 183 -21.45 12.74 2.19
CA ASN A 183 -20.06 12.57 1.80
C ASN A 183 -19.46 11.31 2.47
N VAL A 184 -18.54 10.64 1.78
CA VAL A 184 -17.88 9.41 2.27
C VAL A 184 -17.24 9.60 3.65
N TYR A 185 -16.71 10.78 3.94
CA TYR A 185 -16.26 11.14 5.29
C TYR A 185 -16.60 12.59 5.63
N THR A 186 -16.57 12.91 6.93
CA THR A 186 -16.72 14.28 7.42
C THR A 186 -15.53 14.60 8.32
N PRO A 187 -14.78 15.69 8.07
CA PRO A 187 -13.73 16.15 8.98
C PRO A 187 -14.26 16.38 10.40
N ASP A 188 -13.54 15.87 11.40
CA ASP A 188 -13.90 16.01 12.82
C ASP A 188 -12.62 16.05 13.69
N ASP A 189 -12.48 17.08 14.50
CA ASP A 189 -11.34 17.28 15.41
C ASP A 189 -11.28 16.27 16.55
N ASN A 190 -12.40 15.63 16.88
CA ASN A 190 -12.45 14.61 17.93
C ASN A 190 -11.91 13.26 17.43
N LEU A 191 -11.99 13.02 16.12
CA LEU A 191 -11.50 11.80 15.49
C LEU A 191 -9.97 11.86 15.36
N THR A 192 -9.29 10.84 15.85
CA THR A 192 -7.89 10.60 15.50
C THR A 192 -7.80 10.00 14.09
N TYR A 193 -8.65 9.03 13.78
CA TYR A 193 -8.65 8.35 12.49
C TYR A 193 -10.07 8.11 11.94
N GLN A 194 -10.19 8.15 10.62
CA GLN A 194 -11.33 7.64 9.88
C GLN A 194 -10.83 6.52 8.97
N VAL A 195 -11.49 5.37 9.00
CA VAL A 195 -11.15 4.22 8.16
C VAL A 195 -12.21 4.10 7.08
N LEU A 196 -11.80 4.29 5.82
CA LEU A 196 -12.64 3.93 4.68
C LEU A 196 -12.40 2.46 4.37
N PHE A 197 -13.46 1.68 4.37
CA PHE A 197 -13.45 0.28 4.04
C PHE A 197 -14.27 0.06 2.78
N PHE A 198 -13.59 -0.08 1.64
CA PHE A 198 -14.24 -0.44 0.38
C PHE A 198 -14.48 -1.93 0.37
N ASN A 199 -15.75 -2.32 0.41
CA ASN A 199 -16.17 -3.68 0.68
C ASN A 199 -17.02 -4.22 -0.47
N ASP A 200 -16.78 -5.46 -0.84
CA ASP A 200 -17.62 -6.22 -1.76
C ASP A 200 -18.31 -7.35 -0.97
N PRO A 201 -19.66 -7.43 -0.95
CA PRO A 201 -20.41 -8.49 -0.29
C PRO A 201 -20.03 -9.92 -0.71
N GLU A 202 -19.63 -10.12 -1.97
CA GLU A 202 -19.27 -11.42 -2.54
C GLU A 202 -17.80 -11.79 -2.25
N CYS A 203 -17.00 -10.82 -1.82
CA CYS A 203 -15.58 -10.99 -1.49
C CYS A 203 -15.41 -11.64 -0.11
N THR A 204 -14.89 -12.87 -0.08
CA THR A 204 -14.65 -13.64 1.16
C THR A 204 -13.66 -12.92 2.09
N GLU A 205 -12.56 -12.40 1.54
CA GLU A 205 -11.56 -11.65 2.32
C GLU A 205 -12.13 -10.37 2.92
N CYS A 206 -13.05 -9.70 2.21
CA CYS A 206 -13.74 -8.51 2.67
C CYS A 206 -14.65 -8.84 3.85
N ASN A 207 -15.39 -9.95 3.77
CA ASN A 207 -16.19 -10.45 4.87
C ASN A 207 -15.34 -10.82 6.10
N MET A 208 -14.19 -11.47 5.89
CA MET A 208 -13.26 -11.81 6.97
C MET A 208 -12.68 -10.56 7.64
N ALA A 209 -12.24 -9.57 6.87
CA ALA A 209 -11.72 -8.32 7.40
C ALA A 209 -12.79 -7.54 8.19
N ARG A 210 -14.03 -7.51 7.69
CA ARG A 210 -15.18 -6.92 8.42
C ARG A 210 -15.39 -7.59 9.76
N VAL A 211 -15.45 -8.93 9.79
CA VAL A 211 -15.67 -9.69 11.03
C VAL A 211 -14.53 -9.49 12.02
N LYS A 212 -13.27 -9.42 11.56
CA LYS A 212 -12.12 -9.12 12.42
C LYS A 212 -12.26 -7.75 13.11
N LEU A 213 -12.64 -6.71 12.38
CA LEU A 213 -12.83 -5.36 12.93
C LEU A 213 -14.04 -5.28 13.88
N ASP A 214 -15.13 -5.97 13.54
CA ASP A 214 -16.35 -6.00 14.36
C ASP A 214 -16.14 -6.76 15.68
N ALA A 215 -15.46 -7.91 15.62
CA ALA A 215 -15.20 -8.75 16.80
C ALA A 215 -14.11 -8.18 17.73
N ASP A 216 -13.31 -7.23 17.27
CA ASP A 216 -12.26 -6.61 18.08
C ASP A 216 -12.86 -5.59 19.08
N TYR A 217 -12.84 -5.94 20.36
CA TYR A 217 -13.43 -5.10 21.41
C TYR A 217 -12.81 -3.69 21.48
N LEU A 218 -11.54 -3.53 21.08
CA LEU A 218 -10.86 -2.23 21.10
C LEU A 218 -11.39 -1.30 20.04
N THR A 219 -11.62 -1.83 18.84
CA THR A 219 -12.27 -1.12 17.74
C THR A 219 -13.61 -0.57 18.19
N SER A 220 -14.50 -1.40 18.76
CA SER A 220 -15.81 -0.93 19.24
C SER A 220 -15.69 0.14 20.33
N ARG A 221 -14.73 0.02 21.26
CA ARG A 221 -14.52 1.04 22.30
C ARG A 221 -14.03 2.36 21.75
N LEU A 222 -13.11 2.35 20.78
CA LEU A 222 -12.61 3.56 20.15
C LEU A 222 -13.69 4.27 19.32
N ILE A 223 -14.56 3.51 18.65
CA ILE A 223 -15.72 4.05 17.93
C ILE A 223 -16.70 4.70 18.90
N ASN A 224 -17.09 3.99 19.96
CA ASN A 224 -18.03 4.51 20.96
C ASN A 224 -17.49 5.74 21.71
N ALA A 225 -16.17 5.87 21.82
CA ALA A 225 -15.51 7.04 22.41
C ALA A 225 -15.34 8.22 21.43
N GLY A 226 -15.79 8.09 20.18
CA GLY A 226 -15.64 9.13 19.14
C GLY A 226 -14.19 9.37 18.72
N ILE A 227 -13.31 8.36 18.87
CA ILE A 227 -11.87 8.49 18.60
C ILE A 227 -11.54 7.99 17.19
N VAL A 228 -12.23 6.94 16.75
CA VAL A 228 -12.09 6.40 15.41
C VAL A 228 -13.48 6.24 14.80
N LYS A 229 -13.54 6.31 13.47
CA LYS A 229 -14.76 6.04 12.71
C LYS A 229 -14.46 5.03 11.62
N ILE A 230 -15.36 4.09 11.39
CA ILE A 230 -15.31 3.19 10.24
C ILE A 230 -16.46 3.53 9.31
N ILE A 231 -16.14 3.73 8.03
CA ILE A 231 -17.09 3.94 6.95
C ILE A 231 -16.94 2.79 5.97
N SER A 232 -17.98 1.98 5.79
CA SER A 232 -18.06 0.91 4.81
C SER A 232 -18.69 1.44 3.53
N ILE A 233 -17.98 1.32 2.41
CA ILE A 233 -18.43 1.78 1.10
C ILE A 233 -18.48 0.60 0.12
N TYR A 234 -19.67 0.30 -0.39
CA TYR A 234 -19.85 -0.65 -1.48
C TYR A 234 -19.63 0.05 -2.84
N PRO A 235 -18.71 -0.42 -3.69
CA PRO A 235 -18.49 0.10 -5.03
C PRO A 235 -19.56 -0.39 -6.02
N GLY A 236 -20.82 -0.03 -5.73
CA GLY A 236 -21.97 -0.43 -6.51
C GLY A 236 -23.20 0.39 -6.12
N GLU A 237 -24.36 -0.04 -6.61
CA GLU A 237 -25.63 0.62 -6.32
C GLU A 237 -26.18 0.27 -4.93
N MET A 238 -26.93 1.19 -4.33
CA MET A 238 -27.68 0.95 -3.09
C MET A 238 -28.97 0.18 -3.38
N ASP A 239 -28.84 -1.06 -3.83
CA ASP A 239 -29.95 -1.96 -4.14
C ASP A 239 -30.44 -2.77 -2.93
N ASP A 240 -31.52 -3.52 -3.13
CA ASP A 240 -32.13 -4.31 -2.05
C ASP A 240 -31.25 -5.49 -1.60
N GLU A 241 -30.36 -5.98 -2.46
CA GLU A 241 -29.44 -7.06 -2.12
C GLU A 241 -28.33 -6.58 -1.20
N PHE A 242 -27.72 -5.44 -1.53
CA PHE A 242 -26.75 -4.80 -0.68
C PHE A 242 -27.35 -4.42 0.67
N LYS A 243 -28.57 -3.84 0.70
CA LYS A 243 -29.27 -3.52 1.96
C LYS A 243 -29.46 -4.74 2.86
N ARG A 244 -29.92 -5.87 2.31
CA ARG A 244 -30.06 -7.14 3.06
C ARG A 244 -28.72 -7.64 3.61
N THR A 245 -27.63 -7.45 2.86
CA THR A 245 -26.31 -7.85 3.34
C THR A 245 -25.80 -6.91 4.43
N ALA A 246 -26.00 -5.60 4.27
CA ALA A 246 -25.63 -4.55 5.20
C ALA A 246 -26.38 -4.64 6.54
N ASP A 247 -27.53 -5.33 6.61
CA ASP A 247 -28.19 -5.61 7.88
C ASP A 247 -27.30 -6.35 8.89
N ARG A 248 -26.35 -7.14 8.40
CA ARG A 248 -25.37 -7.88 9.21
C ARG A 248 -24.14 -7.07 9.58
N PHE A 249 -24.05 -5.81 9.14
CA PHE A 249 -22.91 -4.96 9.41
C PHE A 249 -23.09 -4.25 10.75
N PRO A 250 -21.99 -3.83 11.39
CA PRO A 250 -22.07 -3.17 12.69
C PRO A 250 -22.84 -1.85 12.58
N LYS A 251 -23.86 -1.66 13.41
CA LYS A 251 -24.71 -0.45 13.39
C LYS A 251 -23.97 0.82 13.83
N THR A 252 -22.78 0.66 14.40
CA THR A 252 -21.88 1.76 14.79
C THR A 252 -21.04 2.28 13.62
N TRP A 253 -21.10 1.65 12.44
CA TRP A 253 -20.39 2.10 11.25
C TRP A 253 -21.31 2.91 10.34
N ASP A 254 -20.73 3.85 9.59
CA ASP A 254 -21.44 4.45 8.47
C ASP A 254 -21.38 3.48 7.29
N ILE A 255 -22.52 3.19 6.69
CA ILE A 255 -22.62 2.22 5.59
C ILE A 255 -23.28 2.91 4.42
N GLY A 256 -22.58 2.92 3.28
CA GLY A 256 -23.11 3.48 2.05
C GLY A 256 -22.61 2.76 0.80
N ALA A 257 -23.15 3.19 -0.33
CA ALA A 257 -22.78 2.69 -1.65
C ALA A 257 -22.56 3.84 -2.64
N ASN A 258 -21.58 3.69 -3.51
CA ASN A 258 -21.32 4.60 -4.62
C ASN A 258 -20.80 3.79 -5.83
N PRO A 259 -21.52 3.79 -6.97
CA PRO A 259 -21.17 3.01 -8.15
C PRO A 259 -19.94 3.53 -8.91
N ASP A 260 -19.55 4.79 -8.70
CA ASP A 260 -18.42 5.45 -9.38
C ASP A 260 -17.16 5.51 -8.51
N VAL A 261 -17.19 4.94 -7.30
CA VAL A 261 -16.10 5.13 -6.33
C VAL A 261 -14.80 4.47 -6.77
N ASP A 262 -14.86 3.45 -7.63
CA ASP A 262 -13.72 2.79 -8.28
C ASP A 262 -13.04 3.66 -9.36
N LEU A 263 -13.73 4.70 -9.85
CA LEU A 263 -13.17 5.73 -10.74
C LEU A 263 -12.42 6.82 -9.98
N ILE A 264 -12.62 6.90 -8.67
CA ILE A 264 -12.16 7.98 -7.80
C ILE A 264 -11.04 7.50 -6.87
N TYR A 265 -11.25 6.34 -6.25
CA TYR A 265 -10.31 5.71 -5.34
C TYR A 265 -9.51 4.62 -6.05
N ASP A 266 -8.29 4.40 -5.55
CA ASP A 266 -7.50 3.27 -5.97
C ASP A 266 -7.96 2.00 -5.24
N LEU A 267 -8.79 1.20 -5.92
CA LEU A 267 -9.42 -0.03 -5.43
C LEU A 267 -8.86 -1.29 -6.11
N ARG A 268 -7.58 -1.28 -6.51
CA ARG A 268 -6.93 -2.42 -7.17
C ARG A 268 -6.82 -3.67 -6.30
N THR A 269 -6.97 -3.53 -4.98
CA THR A 269 -6.93 -4.62 -4.02
C THR A 269 -8.28 -4.77 -3.34
N GLN A 270 -8.64 -5.99 -2.98
CA GLN A 270 -9.81 -6.25 -2.14
C GLN A 270 -9.44 -7.19 -0.99
N PRO A 271 -9.84 -6.90 0.26
CA PRO A 271 -10.44 -5.65 0.71
C PRO A 271 -9.50 -4.45 0.53
N CYS A 272 -10.06 -3.26 0.31
CA CYS A 272 -9.30 -2.01 0.27
C CYS A 272 -9.63 -1.15 1.48
N PHE A 273 -8.59 -0.77 2.21
CA PHE A 273 -8.70 0.15 3.34
C PHE A 273 -7.88 1.41 3.09
N TYR A 274 -8.47 2.55 3.41
CA TYR A 274 -7.77 3.81 3.59
C TYR A 274 -7.82 4.20 5.05
N LEU A 275 -6.67 4.52 5.62
CA LEU A 275 -6.58 5.16 6.93
C LEU A 275 -6.43 6.66 6.71
N LEU A 276 -7.40 7.43 7.16
CA LEU A 276 -7.38 8.88 7.11
C LEU A 276 -7.19 9.43 8.52
N THR A 277 -6.59 10.62 8.61
CA THR A 277 -6.68 11.45 9.82
C THR A 277 -8.13 11.87 10.08
N GLY A 278 -8.43 12.38 11.29
CA GLY A 278 -9.73 13.02 11.58
C GLY A 278 -10.13 14.10 10.58
N GLN A 279 -9.17 14.78 9.96
CA GLN A 279 -9.40 15.83 8.96
C GLN A 279 -9.50 15.33 7.51
N GLY A 280 -9.40 14.02 7.27
CA GLY A 280 -9.52 13.44 5.93
C GLY A 280 -8.24 13.35 5.11
N TYR A 281 -7.08 13.70 5.67
CA TYR A 281 -5.79 13.43 5.02
C TYR A 281 -5.46 11.95 5.03
N ILE A 282 -5.04 11.40 3.89
CA ILE A 282 -4.62 10.00 3.73
C ILE A 282 -3.34 9.79 4.53
N VAL A 283 -3.40 8.90 5.51
CA VAL A 283 -2.23 8.41 6.25
C VAL A 283 -1.62 7.24 5.49
N ASP A 284 -2.47 6.28 5.11
CA ASP A 284 -2.06 5.10 4.36
C ASP A 284 -3.24 4.56 3.53
N LYS A 285 -2.94 3.80 2.49
CA LYS A 285 -3.94 3.13 1.65
C LYS A 285 -3.52 1.71 1.31
N ASN A 286 -4.50 0.87 0.98
CA ASN A 286 -4.31 -0.59 0.84
C ASN A 286 -3.68 -1.20 2.11
N ILE A 287 -3.98 -0.62 3.27
CA ILE A 287 -3.44 -1.05 4.56
C ILE A 287 -4.12 -2.38 4.97
N PRO A 288 -3.36 -3.44 5.32
CA PRO A 288 -3.95 -4.67 5.81
C PRO A 288 -4.76 -4.45 7.10
N VAL A 289 -5.88 -5.16 7.24
CA VAL A 289 -6.75 -5.04 8.43
C VAL A 289 -6.00 -5.27 9.75
N ASP A 290 -5.05 -6.20 9.76
CA ASP A 290 -4.26 -6.50 10.97
C ASP A 290 -3.36 -5.31 11.38
N ASN A 291 -2.91 -4.50 10.43
CA ASN A 291 -2.17 -3.27 10.72
C ASN A 291 -3.09 -2.18 11.30
N ILE A 292 -4.34 -2.07 10.82
CA ILE A 292 -5.34 -1.16 11.42
C ILE A 292 -5.59 -1.54 12.89
N LEU A 293 -5.81 -2.83 13.16
CA LEU A 293 -5.99 -3.34 14.53
C LEU A 293 -4.77 -3.04 15.42
N ALA A 294 -3.56 -3.21 14.89
CA ALA A 294 -2.34 -2.87 15.62
C ALA A 294 -2.23 -1.36 15.93
N ILE A 295 -2.64 -0.49 14.99
CA ILE A 295 -2.70 0.97 15.20
C ILE A 295 -3.70 1.30 16.31
N PHE A 296 -4.90 0.72 16.28
CA PHE A 296 -5.94 0.94 17.29
C PHE A 296 -5.49 0.49 18.68
N SER A 297 -4.79 -0.64 18.79
CA SER A 297 -4.21 -1.11 20.04
C SER A 297 -3.19 -0.12 20.63
N ARG A 298 -2.33 0.46 19.80
CA ARG A 298 -1.36 1.48 20.21
C ARG A 298 -2.03 2.80 20.59
N LEU A 299 -3.06 3.21 19.85
CA LEU A 299 -3.79 4.46 20.11
C LEU A 299 -4.43 4.47 21.51
N ARG A 300 -5.02 3.34 21.93
CA ARG A 300 -5.53 3.20 23.31
C ARG A 300 -4.41 3.44 24.33
N ASN A 301 -3.25 2.83 24.14
CA ASN A 301 -2.15 2.94 25.10
C ASN A 301 -1.61 4.38 25.21
N LEU A 302 -1.60 5.12 24.10
CA LEU A 302 -1.21 6.54 24.10
C LEU A 302 -2.22 7.41 24.86
N LYS A 303 -3.53 7.24 24.61
CA LYS A 303 -4.55 7.99 25.37
C LYS A 303 -4.60 7.58 26.84
N ALA A 304 -4.41 6.29 27.14
CA ALA A 304 -4.28 5.82 28.51
C ALA A 304 -3.08 6.48 29.21
N ALA A 305 -1.91 6.54 28.54
CA ALA A 305 -0.72 7.21 29.08
C ALA A 305 -0.91 8.72 29.24
N GLN A 306 -1.64 9.39 28.35
CA GLN A 306 -1.99 10.82 28.47
C GLN A 306 -2.99 11.10 29.62
N GLY A 307 -3.78 10.09 30.02
CA GLY A 307 -4.68 10.16 31.17
C GLY A 307 -4.03 9.82 32.52
N VAL A 308 -2.78 9.38 32.54
CA VAL A 308 -2.03 9.16 33.79
C VAL A 308 -1.38 10.47 34.21
N SER A 309 -1.73 10.96 35.41
CA SER A 309 -1.12 12.15 36.01
C SER A 309 0.41 12.07 36.00
N THR A 310 1.06 13.15 35.57
CA THR A 310 2.53 13.32 35.62
C THR A 310 2.99 13.97 36.93
N GLU A 311 2.08 14.17 37.90
CA GLU A 311 2.50 14.67 39.21
C GLU A 311 3.49 13.69 39.85
N PRO A 312 4.66 14.18 40.29
CA PRO A 312 5.63 13.33 40.96
C PRO A 312 4.98 12.67 42.16
N TYR A 313 5.16 11.35 42.27
CA TYR A 313 4.70 10.55 43.40
C TYR A 313 5.04 11.25 44.72
N LYS A 314 4.03 11.76 45.41
CA LYS A 314 4.16 12.18 46.81
C LYS A 314 4.03 10.93 47.65
N ALA A 315 5.14 10.54 48.28
CA ALA A 315 5.12 9.49 49.29
C ALA A 315 4.08 9.86 50.39
N PRO A 316 3.34 8.88 50.93
CA PRO A 316 2.42 9.14 52.04
C PRO A 316 3.18 9.75 53.22
N GLU A 317 2.66 10.83 53.80
CA GLU A 317 3.16 11.33 55.08
C GLU A 317 2.97 10.24 56.13
N VAL A 318 4.08 9.78 56.70
CA VAL A 318 4.09 8.85 57.84
C VAL A 318 3.51 9.60 59.03
N PRO A 319 2.42 9.12 59.66
CA PRO A 319 1.93 9.71 60.89
C PRO A 319 3.03 9.65 61.96
N SER A 320 3.38 10.80 62.55
CA SER A 320 4.25 10.83 63.72
C SER A 320 3.48 10.26 64.91
N ASP A 321 3.80 9.04 65.31
CA ASP A 321 3.42 8.48 66.61
C ASP A 321 4.18 9.22 67.71
N ASP A 322 3.66 10.37 68.13
CA ASP A 322 3.97 10.96 69.43
C ASP A 322 2.75 10.82 70.34
N ALA A 323 2.58 9.63 70.88
CA ALA A 323 1.83 9.42 72.12
C ALA A 323 2.49 8.29 72.94
N ASP A 324 2.80 8.66 74.18
CA ASP A 324 3.01 7.79 75.33
C ASP A 324 4.38 7.10 75.50
N ALA A 325 5.30 7.85 76.12
CA ALA A 325 6.35 7.26 76.95
C ALA A 325 6.37 7.88 78.37
N ASN A 326 5.71 7.15 79.26
CA ASN A 326 6.11 6.89 80.66
C ASN A 326 6.13 8.02 81.69
N ALA A 327 5.05 8.01 82.48
CA ALA A 327 5.13 8.13 83.93
C ALA A 327 6.03 7.04 84.54
N ASN A 328 7.00 7.48 85.37
CA ASN A 328 7.54 6.88 86.59
C ASN A 328 9.06 7.05 86.68
N GLN A 329 9.50 7.99 87.52
CA GLN A 329 10.55 7.75 88.53
C GLN A 329 10.67 8.97 89.47
N ASN A 330 10.42 8.71 90.76
CA ASN A 330 10.67 9.47 91.99
C ASN A 330 10.01 10.83 92.21
#